data_AF-A0A1V5C477-F1
#
_entry.id   AF-A0A1V5C477-F1
#
_cell.length_a   1.000
_cell.length_b   1.000
_cell.length_c   1.000
_cell.angle_alpha   90.00
_cell.angle_beta   90.00
_cell.angle_gamma   90.00
#
_symmetry.space_group_name_H-M   'P 1'
#
loop_
_entity.id
_entity.type
_entity.pdbx_description
1 polymer ?
#
loop_
_entity_poly.entity_id
_entity_poly.type
_entity_poly.pdbx_seq_one_letter_code
_entity_poly.pdbx_strand_id
1 'polypeptide(L)'
;MRHKKIDDTVLLRLYQDEGKSQKEIAGYFGCTPPPVCRRLKKLLPKRTPEAFEKLTDKEKQFCVAMTEGKNQTDAALEAYDTESRKSAKVIGSNLMTKPEIQLAISELMEINGLTRNYRIKKLKKHVDNKDANVSLRALDMSFKLDNSYPPQKYVNFNLDAELDPVDFKTLLGQFSPHSEKQLTDEPAEQSDSNFPALQKRFPWKK
;
A
#
# COMPACT_ATOMS: atom_id res chain seq x y z
N MET A 1 11.80 -11.99 -55.15
CA MET A 1 10.67 -12.92 -54.89
C MET A 1 9.58 -12.18 -54.13
N ARG A 2 8.32 -12.21 -54.59
CA ARG A 2 7.21 -11.55 -53.89
C ARG A 2 6.86 -12.36 -52.65
N HIS A 3 6.99 -11.77 -51.47
CA HIS A 3 6.59 -12.44 -50.22
C HIS A 3 5.09 -12.72 -50.25
N LYS A 4 4.71 -13.99 -50.06
CA LYS A 4 3.30 -14.38 -49.86
C LYS A 4 2.77 -13.62 -48.65
N LYS A 5 1.61 -12.98 -48.79
CA LYS A 5 0.96 -12.24 -47.72
C LYS A 5 0.48 -13.25 -46.68
N ILE A 6 0.94 -13.11 -45.43
CA ILE A 6 0.50 -13.97 -44.32
C ILE A 6 -0.92 -13.54 -43.96
N ASP A 7 -1.85 -14.49 -43.90
CA ASP A 7 -3.22 -14.24 -43.45
C ASP A 7 -3.26 -14.24 -41.92
N ASP A 8 -3.71 -13.14 -41.34
CA ASP A 8 -3.72 -12.90 -39.91
C ASP A 8 -4.74 -13.82 -39.19
N THR A 9 -5.82 -14.21 -39.86
CA THR A 9 -6.87 -15.07 -39.28
C THR A 9 -6.39 -16.52 -39.13
N VAL A 10 -5.77 -17.06 -40.19
CA VAL A 10 -5.19 -18.41 -40.21
C VAL A 10 -4.00 -18.49 -39.26
N LEU A 11 -3.18 -17.43 -39.20
CA LEU A 11 -2.04 -17.36 -38.29
C LEU A 11 -2.47 -17.45 -36.81
N LEU A 12 -3.55 -16.75 -36.43
CA LEU A 12 -4.07 -16.80 -35.06
C LEU A 12 -4.65 -18.18 -34.73
N ARG A 13 -5.41 -18.79 -35.65
CA ARG A 13 -5.94 -20.15 -35.49
C ARG A 13 -4.84 -21.18 -35.25
N LEU A 14 -3.80 -21.19 -36.09
CA LEU A 14 -2.68 -22.13 -35.95
C LEU A 14 -1.90 -21.94 -34.64
N TYR A 15 -1.83 -20.71 -34.13
CA TYR A 15 -1.08 -20.39 -32.92
C TYR A 15 -1.89 -20.58 -31.63
N GLN A 16 -3.17 -20.21 -31.60
CA GLN A 16 -4.01 -20.24 -30.40
C GLN A 16 -4.82 -21.54 -30.28
N ASP A 17 -5.40 -22.03 -31.38
CA ASP A 17 -6.28 -23.21 -31.35
C ASP A 17 -5.48 -24.51 -31.52
N GLU A 18 -4.45 -24.50 -32.37
CA GLU A 18 -3.63 -25.70 -32.67
C GLU A 18 -2.29 -25.74 -31.91
N GLY A 19 -1.89 -24.65 -31.26
CA GLY A 19 -0.66 -24.58 -30.46
C GLY A 19 0.64 -24.84 -31.22
N LYS A 20 0.65 -24.66 -32.56
CA LYS A 20 1.82 -24.96 -33.39
C LYS A 20 2.97 -24.01 -33.12
N SER A 21 4.19 -24.52 -33.22
CA SER A 21 5.39 -23.71 -33.05
C SER A 21 5.57 -22.72 -34.22
N GLN A 22 6.25 -21.60 -33.95
CA GLN A 22 6.48 -20.57 -34.98
C GLN A 22 7.23 -21.11 -36.21
N LYS A 23 8.04 -22.18 -36.05
CA LYS A 23 8.75 -22.85 -37.16
C LYS A 23 7.79 -23.64 -38.05
N GLU A 24 6.82 -24.34 -37.47
CA GLU A 24 5.82 -25.11 -38.21
C GLU A 24 4.86 -24.19 -38.96
N ILE A 25 4.45 -23.09 -38.32
CA ILE A 25 3.65 -22.04 -38.95
C ILE A 25 4.41 -21.41 -40.14
N ALA A 26 5.71 -21.16 -39.97
CA ALA A 26 6.55 -20.65 -41.05
C ALA A 26 6.63 -21.63 -42.23
N GLY A 27 6.73 -22.94 -41.95
CA GLY A 27 6.63 -24.02 -42.93
C GLY A 27 5.30 -24.03 -43.67
N TYR A 28 4.18 -23.85 -42.96
CA TYR A 28 2.84 -23.80 -43.56
C TYR A 28 2.68 -22.63 -44.55
N PHE A 29 3.18 -21.44 -44.20
CA PHE A 29 3.12 -20.27 -45.08
C PHE A 29 4.26 -20.22 -46.13
N GLY A 30 5.20 -21.16 -46.08
CA GLY A 30 6.38 -21.17 -46.97
C GLY A 30 7.26 -19.94 -46.81
N CYS A 31 7.41 -19.44 -45.58
CA CYS A 31 8.22 -18.27 -45.26
C CYS A 31 9.25 -18.59 -44.16
N THR A 32 10.23 -17.72 -43.98
CA THR A 32 11.17 -17.82 -42.85
C THR A 32 10.47 -17.50 -41.52
N PRO A 33 10.95 -18.00 -40.37
CA PRO A 33 10.38 -17.69 -39.05
C PRO A 33 10.26 -16.19 -38.68
N PRO A 34 11.18 -15.27 -39.06
CA PRO A 34 11.13 -13.87 -38.61
C PRO A 34 9.88 -13.07 -39.05
N PRO A 35 9.36 -13.19 -40.29
CA PRO A 35 8.04 -12.66 -40.68
C PRO A 35 6.89 -13.10 -39.77
N VAL A 36 6.80 -14.39 -39.45
CA VAL A 36 5.76 -14.96 -38.57
C VAL A 36 5.87 -14.37 -37.17
N CYS A 37 7.07 -14.33 -36.61
CA CYS A 37 7.34 -13.74 -35.30
C CYS A 37 6.94 -12.25 -35.24
N ARG A 38 7.31 -11.46 -36.25
CA ARG A 38 6.94 -10.04 -36.34
C ARG A 38 5.43 -9.84 -36.48
N ARG A 39 4.73 -10.75 -37.18
CA ARG A 39 3.28 -10.68 -37.38
C ARG A 39 2.52 -11.08 -36.12
N LEU A 40 2.91 -12.17 -35.46
CA LEU A 40 2.36 -12.59 -34.17
C LEU A 40 2.51 -11.50 -33.11
N LYS A 41 3.67 -10.84 -33.02
CA LYS A 41 3.89 -9.71 -32.09
C LYS A 41 2.96 -8.51 -32.34
N LYS A 42 2.45 -8.32 -33.56
CA LYS A 42 1.49 -7.25 -33.90
C LYS A 42 0.03 -7.65 -33.64
N LEU A 43 -0.29 -8.92 -33.83
CA LEU A 43 -1.66 -9.44 -33.71
C LEU A 43 -2.01 -9.85 -32.28
N LEU A 44 -1.03 -10.33 -31.50
CA LEU A 44 -1.24 -10.60 -30.10
C LEU A 44 -1.27 -9.26 -29.33
N PRO A 45 -2.22 -9.06 -28.42
CA PRO A 45 -2.20 -7.90 -27.54
C PRO A 45 -0.85 -7.86 -26.83
N LYS A 46 -0.21 -6.69 -26.78
CA LYS A 46 1.02 -6.48 -26.02
C LYS A 46 0.75 -6.96 -24.59
N ARG A 47 1.30 -8.12 -24.23
CA ARG A 47 1.18 -8.67 -22.87
C ARG A 47 2.04 -7.89 -21.86
N THR A 48 2.84 -6.94 -22.34
CA THR A 48 3.67 -6.07 -21.54
C THR A 48 2.93 -4.74 -21.31
N PRO A 49 2.84 -4.27 -20.06
CA PRO A 49 2.35 -2.93 -19.74
C PRO A 49 3.06 -1.87 -20.56
N GLU A 50 2.35 -0.84 -21.01
CA GLU A 50 2.99 0.31 -21.69
C GLU A 50 3.84 1.09 -20.68
N ALA A 51 3.42 1.08 -19.42
CA ALA A 51 4.18 1.66 -18.31
C ALA A 51 5.61 1.10 -18.20
N PHE A 52 5.82 -0.17 -18.58
CA PHE A 52 7.13 -0.82 -18.42
C PHE A 52 8.23 -0.17 -19.28
N GLU A 53 7.91 0.57 -20.33
CA GLU A 53 8.92 1.24 -21.15
C GLU A 53 9.69 2.32 -20.37
N LYS A 54 9.08 2.91 -19.34
CA LYS A 54 9.69 3.96 -18.49
C LYS A 54 10.38 3.41 -17.24
N LEU A 55 10.06 2.18 -16.85
CA LEU A 55 10.55 1.57 -15.62
C LEU A 55 11.92 0.91 -15.81
N THR A 56 12.71 0.94 -14.73
CA THR A 56 13.94 0.13 -14.64
C THR A 56 13.61 -1.36 -14.50
N ASP A 57 14.57 -2.24 -14.81
CA ASP A 57 14.33 -3.69 -14.77
C ASP A 57 14.01 -4.21 -13.36
N LYS A 58 14.61 -3.60 -12.33
CA LYS A 58 14.28 -3.90 -10.92
C LYS A 58 12.85 -3.47 -10.56
N GLU A 59 12.41 -2.31 -11.04
CA GLU A 59 11.05 -1.83 -10.82
C GLU A 59 10.02 -2.72 -11.53
N LYS A 60 10.33 -3.23 -12.74
CA LYS A 60 9.48 -4.21 -13.42
C LYS A 60 9.33 -5.49 -12.62
N GLN A 61 10.43 -6.05 -12.10
CA GLN A 61 10.40 -7.24 -11.25
C GLN A 61 9.56 -7.00 -9.98
N PHE A 62 9.70 -5.83 -9.37
CA PHE A 62 8.86 -5.43 -8.24
C PHE A 62 7.37 -5.42 -8.61
N CYS A 63 7.00 -4.81 -9.74
CA CYS A 63 5.61 -4.80 -10.22
C CYS A 63 5.06 -6.21 -10.46
N VAL A 64 5.85 -7.12 -11.05
CA VAL A 64 5.45 -8.52 -11.27
C VAL A 64 5.21 -9.23 -9.93
N ALA A 65 6.16 -9.15 -9.00
CA ALA A 65 6.04 -9.74 -7.66
C ALA A 65 4.80 -9.23 -6.90
N MET A 66 4.48 -7.94 -7.02
CA MET A 66 3.26 -7.36 -6.43
C MET A 66 1.98 -7.98 -7.03
N THR A 67 1.94 -8.22 -8.34
CA THR A 67 0.77 -8.84 -8.98
C THR A 67 0.62 -10.33 -8.70
N GLU A 68 1.70 -11.01 -8.32
CA GLU A 68 1.65 -12.38 -7.79
C GLU A 68 1.06 -12.45 -6.38
N GLY A 69 0.85 -11.30 -5.73
CA GLY A 69 0.27 -11.21 -4.39
C GLY A 69 1.30 -11.18 -3.25
N LYS A 70 2.59 -10.94 -3.56
CA LYS A 70 3.62 -10.76 -2.54
C LYS A 70 3.43 -9.42 -1.81
N ASN A 71 3.84 -9.37 -0.54
CA ASN A 71 3.82 -8.12 0.22
C ASN A 71 4.90 -7.15 -0.30
N GLN A 72 4.71 -5.84 -0.13
CA GLN A 72 5.63 -4.80 -0.62
C GLN A 72 7.07 -5.03 -0.17
N THR A 73 7.25 -5.45 1.09
CA THR A 73 8.58 -5.72 1.65
C THR A 73 9.24 -6.94 1.00
N ASP A 74 8.46 -8.00 0.74
CA ASP A 74 8.99 -9.24 0.18
C ASP A 74 9.26 -9.10 -1.32
N ALA A 75 8.40 -8.36 -2.04
CA ALA A 75 8.60 -7.98 -3.43
C ALA A 75 9.85 -7.10 -3.61
N ALA A 76 10.09 -6.15 -2.69
CA ALA A 76 11.30 -5.33 -2.71
C ALA A 76 12.56 -6.13 -2.41
N LEU A 77 12.47 -7.12 -1.50
CA LEU A 77 13.58 -8.00 -1.14
C LEU A 77 14.01 -8.84 -2.35
N GLU A 78 13.06 -9.37 -3.11
CA GLU A 78 13.32 -10.15 -4.32
C GLU A 78 13.85 -9.29 -5.48
N ALA A 79 13.26 -8.11 -5.71
CA ALA A 79 13.62 -7.27 -6.87
C ALA A 79 14.94 -6.50 -6.69
N TYR A 80 15.30 -6.13 -5.47
CA TYR A 80 16.51 -5.34 -5.17
C TYR A 80 17.60 -6.11 -4.45
N ASP A 81 17.37 -7.38 -4.11
CA ASP A 81 18.29 -8.27 -3.39
C ASP A 81 18.86 -7.61 -2.14
N THR A 82 17.96 -7.12 -1.29
CA THR A 82 18.35 -6.37 -0.08
C THR A 82 18.68 -7.31 1.06
N GLU A 83 19.83 -7.11 1.69
CA GLU A 83 20.29 -7.93 2.84
C GLU A 83 19.40 -7.81 4.09
N SER A 84 18.71 -6.66 4.26
CA SER A 84 17.93 -6.36 5.45
C SER A 84 16.47 -6.08 5.14
N ARG A 85 15.58 -6.76 5.87
CA ARG A 85 14.12 -6.56 5.78
C ARG A 85 13.69 -5.14 6.12
N LYS A 86 14.43 -4.44 7.00
CA LYS A 86 14.16 -3.05 7.35
C LYS A 86 14.36 -2.13 6.14
N SER A 87 15.44 -2.34 5.40
CA SER A 87 15.73 -1.60 4.16
C SER A 87 14.70 -1.90 3.09
N ALA A 88 14.34 -3.18 2.90
CA ALA A 88 13.32 -3.61 1.95
C ALA A 88 11.96 -2.94 2.20
N LYS A 89 11.58 -2.77 3.48
CA LYS A 89 10.33 -2.10 3.86
C LYS A 89 10.30 -0.64 3.41
N VAL A 90 11.40 0.10 3.63
CA VAL A 90 11.51 1.51 3.20
C VAL A 90 11.46 1.60 1.68
N ILE A 91 12.20 0.74 0.98
CA ILE A 91 12.22 0.71 -0.49
C ILE A 91 10.83 0.39 -1.04
N GLY A 92 10.17 -0.64 -0.54
CA GLY A 92 8.82 -1.01 -0.97
C GLY A 92 7.81 0.12 -0.79
N SER A 93 7.85 0.81 0.37
CA SER A 93 7.00 1.97 0.63
C SER A 93 7.28 3.13 -0.36
N ASN A 94 8.55 3.41 -0.62
CA ASN A 94 8.96 4.48 -1.54
C ASN A 94 8.66 4.16 -3.01
N LEU A 95 8.67 2.89 -3.41
CA LEU A 95 8.29 2.49 -4.77
C LEU A 95 6.78 2.65 -4.98
N MET A 96 5.98 2.31 -3.97
CA MET A 96 4.52 2.41 -4.06
C MET A 96 4.00 3.84 -4.10
N THR A 97 4.78 4.84 -3.66
CA THR A 97 4.41 6.26 -3.82
C THR A 97 4.64 6.79 -5.23
N LYS A 98 5.45 6.11 -6.06
CA LYS A 98 5.70 6.52 -7.44
C LYS A 98 4.47 6.24 -8.31
N PRO A 99 3.93 7.25 -9.04
CA PRO A 99 2.73 7.05 -9.87
C PRO A 99 2.97 6.08 -11.03
N GLU A 100 4.18 6.05 -11.58
CA GLU A 100 4.55 5.15 -12.69
C GLU A 100 4.46 3.68 -12.28
N ILE A 101 4.88 3.35 -11.06
CA ILE A 101 4.79 1.99 -10.48
C ILE A 101 3.32 1.61 -10.27
N GLN A 102 2.50 2.52 -9.73
CA GLN A 102 1.07 2.27 -9.53
C GLN A 102 0.34 2.01 -10.84
N LEU A 103 0.65 2.81 -11.87
CA LEU A 103 0.10 2.65 -13.21
C LEU A 103 0.51 1.30 -13.81
N ALA A 104 1.80 0.94 -13.71
CA ALA A 104 2.30 -0.35 -14.18
C ALA A 104 1.62 -1.55 -13.50
N ILE A 105 1.44 -1.51 -12.17
CA ILE A 105 0.70 -2.53 -11.42
C ILE A 105 -0.76 -2.59 -11.86
N SER A 106 -1.39 -1.43 -12.12
CA SER A 106 -2.78 -1.37 -12.59
C SER A 106 -2.96 -2.03 -13.96
N GLU A 107 -2.06 -1.75 -14.91
CA GLU A 107 -2.06 -2.38 -16.24
C GLU A 107 -1.83 -3.88 -16.16
N LEU A 108 -0.88 -4.34 -15.33
CA LEU A 108 -0.66 -5.77 -15.11
C LEU A 108 -1.89 -6.46 -14.50
N MET A 109 -2.57 -5.82 -13.55
CA MET A 109 -3.82 -6.35 -13.00
C MET A 109 -4.89 -6.47 -14.07
N GLU A 110 -4.99 -5.49 -14.98
CA GLU A 110 -5.93 -5.54 -16.11
C GLU A 110 -5.61 -6.66 -17.10
N ILE A 111 -4.32 -6.84 -17.43
CA ILE A 111 -3.84 -7.95 -18.26
C ILE A 111 -4.19 -9.31 -17.64
N ASN A 112 -4.08 -9.42 -16.31
CA ASN A 112 -4.46 -10.62 -15.56
C ASN A 112 -5.99 -10.74 -15.35
N GLY A 113 -6.79 -9.82 -15.91
CA GLY A 113 -8.25 -9.86 -15.85
C GLY A 113 -8.87 -9.28 -14.56
N LEU A 114 -8.07 -8.76 -13.63
CA LEU A 114 -8.51 -8.07 -12.41
C LEU A 114 -8.92 -6.62 -12.67
N THR A 115 -9.75 -6.43 -13.70
CA THR A 115 -10.31 -5.11 -14.05
C THR A 115 -11.27 -4.59 -12.98
N ARG A 116 -11.54 -3.28 -12.98
CA ARG A 116 -12.59 -2.68 -12.13
C ARG A 116 -13.94 -3.37 -12.32
N ASN A 117 -14.31 -3.68 -13.56
CA ASN A 117 -15.56 -4.37 -13.87
C ASN A 117 -15.61 -5.79 -13.30
N TYR A 118 -14.50 -6.54 -13.38
CA TYR A 118 -14.43 -7.87 -12.77
C TYR A 118 -14.63 -7.79 -11.25
N ARG A 119 -13.99 -6.83 -10.57
CA ARG A 119 -14.16 -6.61 -9.12
C ARG A 119 -15.61 -6.27 -8.75
N ILE A 120 -16.27 -5.40 -9.51
CA ILE A 120 -17.69 -5.05 -9.29
C ILE A 120 -18.59 -6.27 -9.48
N LYS A 121 -18.40 -7.04 -10.57
CA LYS A 121 -19.17 -8.27 -10.82
C LYS A 121 -18.97 -9.29 -9.70
N LYS A 122 -17.73 -9.46 -9.24
CA LYS A 122 -17.39 -10.36 -8.14
C LYS A 122 -18.03 -9.90 -6.83
N LEU A 123 -17.98 -8.61 -6.53
CA LEU A 123 -18.62 -8.02 -5.35
C LEU A 123 -20.13 -8.23 -5.38
N LYS A 124 -20.79 -7.95 -6.52
CA LYS A 124 -22.22 -8.23 -6.71
C LYS A 124 -22.56 -9.68 -6.38
N LYS A 125 -21.78 -10.64 -6.90
CA LYS A 125 -21.96 -12.06 -6.58
C LYS A 125 -21.88 -12.36 -5.08
N HIS A 126 -21.05 -11.63 -4.33
CA HIS A 126 -20.95 -11.79 -2.87
C HIS A 126 -22.08 -11.10 -2.11
N VAL A 127 -22.60 -9.98 -2.62
CA VAL A 127 -23.81 -9.33 -2.08
C VAL A 127 -25.02 -10.24 -2.24
N ASP A 128 -25.17 -10.88 -3.39
CA ASP A 128 -26.27 -11.80 -3.70
C ASP A 128 -26.06 -13.21 -3.09
N ASN A 129 -25.05 -13.42 -2.25
CA ASN A 129 -24.77 -14.73 -1.65
C ASN A 129 -25.82 -15.09 -0.60
N LYS A 130 -26.19 -16.38 -0.52
CA LYS A 130 -27.19 -16.91 0.43
C LYS A 130 -26.76 -16.75 1.89
N ASP A 131 -25.45 -16.80 2.14
CA ASP A 131 -24.90 -16.62 3.49
C ASP A 131 -24.96 -15.15 3.90
N ALA A 132 -25.81 -14.84 4.88
CA ALA A 132 -26.01 -13.49 5.39
C ALA A 132 -24.71 -12.81 5.83
N ASN A 133 -23.79 -13.54 6.49
CA ASN A 133 -22.51 -12.99 6.93
C ASN A 133 -21.62 -12.53 5.77
N VAL A 134 -21.63 -13.23 4.64
CA VAL A 134 -20.85 -12.85 3.46
C VAL A 134 -21.50 -11.68 2.75
N SER A 135 -22.83 -11.70 2.62
CA SER A 135 -23.61 -10.63 2.01
C SER A 135 -23.47 -9.31 2.78
N LEU A 136 -23.59 -9.33 4.11
CA LEU A 136 -23.42 -8.15 4.96
C LEU A 136 -22.03 -7.53 4.86
N ARG A 137 -20.97 -8.36 4.83
CA ARG A 137 -19.59 -7.87 4.64
C ARG A 137 -19.38 -7.28 3.25
N ALA A 138 -19.95 -7.89 2.21
CA ALA A 138 -19.87 -7.37 0.85
C ALA A 138 -20.59 -6.02 0.73
N LEU A 139 -21.76 -5.86 1.37
CA LEU A 139 -22.48 -4.60 1.45
C LEU A 139 -21.67 -3.52 2.18
N ASP A 140 -21.09 -3.84 3.35
CA ASP A 140 -20.21 -2.93 4.08
C ASP A 140 -19.01 -2.47 3.24
N MET A 141 -18.36 -3.40 2.54
CA MET A 141 -17.28 -3.06 1.60
C MET A 141 -17.78 -2.17 0.45
N SER A 142 -19.01 -2.38 -0.06
CA SER A 142 -19.57 -1.56 -1.12
C SER A 142 -19.78 -0.10 -0.69
N PHE A 143 -20.29 0.14 0.53
CA PHE A 143 -20.46 1.49 1.09
C PHE A 143 -19.12 2.19 1.37
N LYS A 144 -18.10 1.43 1.79
CA LYS A 144 -16.73 1.95 1.96
C LYS A 144 -16.11 2.39 0.64
N LEU A 145 -16.36 1.66 -0.45
CA LEU A 145 -15.84 2.01 -1.78
C LEU A 145 -16.52 3.26 -2.37
N ASP A 146 -17.80 3.46 -2.08
CA ASP A 146 -18.58 4.63 -2.51
C ASP A 146 -18.39 5.85 -1.57
N ASN A 147 -17.60 5.71 -0.50
CA ASN A 147 -17.40 6.71 0.55
C ASN A 147 -18.70 7.19 1.23
N SER A 148 -19.82 6.47 1.09
CA SER A 148 -21.09 6.79 1.77
C SER A 148 -20.99 6.60 3.29
N TYR A 149 -19.94 5.90 3.75
CA TYR A 149 -19.53 5.85 5.15
C TYR A 149 -18.26 6.70 5.34
N PRO A 150 -18.31 7.86 6.01
CA PRO A 150 -17.11 8.62 6.27
C PRO A 150 -16.19 7.79 7.19
N PRO A 151 -14.91 7.58 6.83
CA PRO A 151 -13.98 6.97 7.76
C PRO A 151 -13.88 7.90 8.98
N GLN A 152 -14.22 7.39 10.17
CA GLN A 152 -13.86 8.06 11.41
C GLN A 152 -12.33 8.14 11.46
N LYS A 153 -11.78 9.25 10.95
CA LYS A 153 -10.35 9.52 11.02
C LYS A 153 -10.04 9.91 12.46
N TYR A 154 -9.61 8.94 13.25
CA TYR A 154 -8.94 9.24 14.51
C TYR A 154 -7.60 9.90 14.17
N VAL A 155 -7.55 11.22 14.29
CA VAL A 155 -6.30 11.98 14.17
C VAL A 155 -5.64 11.97 15.54
N ASN A 156 -4.62 11.13 15.71
CA ASN A 156 -3.80 11.17 16.92
C ASN A 156 -2.90 12.42 16.81
N PHE A 157 -3.24 13.45 17.57
CA PHE A 157 -2.42 14.67 17.71
C PHE A 157 -1.42 14.44 18.86
N ASN A 158 -0.16 14.16 18.52
CA ASN A 158 0.93 14.24 19.49
C ASN A 158 1.46 15.67 19.46
N LEU A 159 1.23 16.41 20.54
CA LEU A 159 1.65 17.80 20.69
C LEU A 159 2.74 17.84 21.76
N ASP A 160 4.00 17.84 21.32
CA ASP A 160 5.14 18.09 22.19
C ASP A 160 5.27 19.60 22.38
N ALA A 161 4.65 20.12 23.44
CA ALA A 161 4.83 21.52 23.85
C ALA A 161 6.03 21.61 24.79
N GLU A 162 7.12 22.22 24.33
CA GLU A 162 8.17 22.73 25.21
C GLU A 162 7.60 23.95 25.94
N LEU A 163 7.15 23.73 27.18
CA LEU A 163 6.79 24.81 28.08
C LEU A 163 8.08 25.34 28.70
N ASP A 164 8.51 26.52 28.26
CA ASP A 164 9.56 27.26 28.97
C ASP A 164 9.10 27.52 30.41
N PRO A 165 9.98 27.35 31.41
CA PRO A 165 9.65 27.68 32.79
C PRO A 165 9.33 29.17 32.87
N VAL A 166 8.06 29.49 33.11
CA VAL A 166 7.62 30.85 33.40
C VAL A 166 8.37 31.30 34.64
N ASP A 167 9.22 32.31 34.51
CA ASP A 167 9.99 32.85 35.62
C ASP A 167 9.05 33.63 36.55
N PHE A 168 8.51 32.95 37.57
CA PHE A 168 7.54 33.55 38.50
C PHE A 168 8.11 34.73 39.29
N LYS A 169 9.43 34.95 39.29
CA LYS A 169 10.07 36.10 39.95
C LYS A 169 9.71 37.43 39.30
N THR A 170 9.62 37.49 37.96
CA THR A 170 9.24 38.72 37.25
C THR A 170 7.74 39.01 37.37
N LEU A 171 6.91 37.97 37.46
CA LEU A 171 5.47 38.11 37.71
C LEU A 171 5.15 38.52 39.15
N LEU A 172 5.84 37.96 40.15
CA LEU A 172 5.64 38.33 41.56
C LEU A 172 6.23 39.72 41.90
N GLY A 173 7.25 40.18 41.15
CA GLY A 173 7.81 41.53 41.30
C GLY A 173 6.86 42.66 40.93
N GLN A 174 5.81 42.38 40.14
CA GLN A 174 4.78 43.38 39.77
C GLN A 174 3.66 43.50 40.81
N PHE A 175 3.57 42.57 41.77
CA PHE A 175 2.49 42.52 42.76
C PHE A 175 2.94 42.84 44.19
N SER A 176 4.18 43.26 44.43
CA SER A 176 4.61 43.60 45.80
C SER A 176 3.99 44.94 46.24
N PRO A 177 3.07 44.97 47.22
CA PRO A 177 2.56 46.21 47.78
C PRO A 177 3.62 46.79 48.73
N HIS A 178 3.82 48.10 48.67
CA HIS A 178 4.50 48.84 49.73
C HIS A 178 3.80 48.62 51.06
N SER A 179 4.46 47.92 52.00
CA SER A 179 4.48 48.29 53.42
C SER A 179 5.37 47.33 54.22
N GLU A 180 6.60 47.77 54.47
CA GLU A 180 7.38 47.32 55.62
C GLU A 180 6.64 47.72 56.91
N LYS A 181 6.19 46.73 57.68
CA LYS A 181 6.07 46.87 59.13
C LYS A 181 6.63 45.61 59.78
N GLN A 182 7.70 45.82 60.54
CA GLN A 182 8.32 44.86 61.45
C GLN A 182 7.31 44.40 62.52
N LEU A 183 7.30 43.11 62.86
CA LEU A 183 6.95 42.65 64.21
C LEU A 183 7.43 41.20 64.47
N THR A 184 8.50 41.13 65.26
CA THR A 184 8.82 40.20 66.37
C THR A 184 8.71 38.67 66.26
N ASP A 185 9.73 38.07 66.87
CA ASP A 185 10.05 36.68 67.16
C ASP A 185 9.01 35.84 67.94
N GLU A 186 9.30 34.52 67.91
CA GLU A 186 8.89 33.39 68.79
C GLU A 186 7.64 32.55 68.42
N PRO A 187 7.60 31.26 68.84
CA PRO A 187 8.62 30.22 68.69
C PRO A 187 8.02 28.89 68.15
N ALA A 188 8.89 27.89 67.99
CA ALA A 188 8.61 26.56 67.46
C ALA A 188 7.59 25.74 68.30
N GLU A 189 6.58 25.17 67.63
CA GLU A 189 5.81 24.03 68.14
C GLU A 189 5.91 22.85 67.18
N GLN A 190 6.33 21.73 67.77
CA GLN A 190 6.30 20.38 67.22
C GLN A 190 4.84 19.93 67.04
N SER A 191 4.54 19.22 65.95
CA SER A 191 3.55 18.15 66.03
C SER A 191 3.81 17.06 64.99
N ASP A 192 3.98 15.85 65.53
CA ASP A 192 3.98 14.58 64.84
C ASP A 192 2.69 14.36 64.04
N SER A 193 2.79 13.75 62.85
CA SER A 193 1.89 12.65 62.46
C SER A 193 2.22 12.06 61.08
N ASN A 194 2.93 10.94 61.12
CA ASN A 194 2.40 9.65 60.68
C ASN A 194 1.68 9.60 59.30
N PHE A 195 2.44 9.38 58.23
CA PHE A 195 1.91 8.93 56.92
C PHE A 195 1.95 7.40 56.82
N PRO A 196 0.82 6.69 56.72
CA PRO A 196 0.84 5.28 56.35
C PRO A 196 0.90 5.12 54.82
N ALA A 197 1.82 4.26 54.38
CA ALA A 197 2.01 3.84 53.00
C ALA A 197 0.80 3.06 52.47
N LEU A 198 0.12 3.60 51.45
CA LEU A 198 -0.90 2.88 50.70
C LEU A 198 -0.25 2.03 49.60
N GLN A 199 -0.07 0.74 49.91
CA GLN A 199 0.23 -0.32 48.95
C GLN A 199 -0.94 -0.46 47.96
N LYS A 200 -0.69 -0.18 46.68
CA LYS A 200 -1.54 -0.63 45.57
C LYS A 200 -1.05 -2.00 45.09
N ARG A 201 -1.79 -3.07 45.40
CA ARG A 201 -1.71 -4.36 44.71
C ARG A 201 -3.07 -4.67 44.09
N PHE A 202 -3.17 -4.55 42.77
CA PHE A 202 -4.26 -5.12 41.97
C PHE A 202 -3.70 -6.33 41.22
N PRO A 203 -4.24 -7.55 41.39
CA PRO A 203 -3.89 -8.69 40.56
C PRO A 203 -4.79 -8.74 39.31
N TRP A 204 -4.17 -8.69 38.13
CA TRP A 204 -4.83 -9.11 36.89
C TRP A 204 -4.90 -10.64 36.88
N LYS A 205 -6.12 -11.20 36.82
CA LYS A 205 -6.34 -12.62 36.50
C LYS A 205 -6.29 -12.80 34.97
N LYS A 206 -5.68 -13.91 34.58
CA LYS A 206 -5.54 -14.42 33.21
C LYS A 206 -6.89 -14.81 32.60
#